data_AF-A0A2N2ALH2-F1
#
_entry.id   AF-A0A2N2ALH2-F1
#
_cell.length_a   1.000
_cell.length_b   1.000
_cell.length_c   1.000
_cell.angle_alpha   90.00
_cell.angle_beta   90.00
_cell.angle_gamma   90.00
#
_symmetry.space_group_name_H-M   'P 1'
#
loop_
_entity.id
_entity.type
_entity.pdbx_description
1 polymer ?
#
loop_
_entity_poly.entity_id
_entity_poly.type
_entity_poly.pdbx_seq_one_letter_code
_entity_poly.pdbx_strand_id
1 'polypeptide(L)' 'MPRHEHKQCPRCGAEFECKSGTVLLCQCQAVVLTSMQLEYIAARYDDCLCRACLEALQAEVEQGRQ' A
#
# COMPACT_ATOMS: atom_id res chain seq x y z
N MET A 1 22.33 5.65 7.57
CA MET A 1 21.92 4.50 6.75
C MET A 1 20.40 4.53 6.66
N PRO A 2 19.78 4.59 5.48
CA PRO A 2 18.33 4.46 5.39
C PRO A 2 17.97 3.06 5.93
N ARG A 3 17.21 3.01 7.02
CA ARG A 3 16.70 1.75 7.58
C ARG A 3 15.67 1.23 6.58
N HIS A 4 16.08 0.34 5.70
CA HIS A 4 15.15 -0.41 4.85
C HIS A 4 14.44 -1.39 5.78
N GLU A 5 13.13 -1.20 5.96
CA GLU A 5 12.35 -2.08 6.80
C GLU A 5 11.65 -3.08 5.90
N HIS A 6 12.08 -4.35 5.98
CA HIS A 6 11.29 -5.43 5.39
C HIS A 6 10.06 -5.62 6.27
N LYS A 7 8.88 -5.36 5.69
CA LYS A 7 7.60 -5.54 6.33
C LYS A 7 6.85 -6.69 5.67
N GLN A 8 6.03 -7.39 6.43
CA GLN A 8 5.06 -8.32 5.88
C GLN A 8 3.76 -7.60 5.58
N CYS A 9 3.26 -7.76 4.36
CA CYS A 9 1.98 -7.19 3.96
C CYS A 9 0.85 -7.87 4.76
N PRO A 10 0.05 -7.15 5.55
CA PRO A 10 -1.02 -7.75 6.34
C PRO A 10 -2.16 -8.33 5.48
N ARG A 11 -2.22 -7.97 4.18
CA ARG A 11 -3.21 -8.50 3.24
C ARG A 11 -2.82 -9.85 2.65
N CYS A 12 -1.58 -10.01 2.18
CA CYS A 12 -1.15 -11.21 1.46
C CYS A 12 -0.04 -12.01 2.15
N GLY A 13 0.53 -11.50 3.24
CA GLY A 13 1.64 -12.11 3.97
C GLY A 13 3.02 -11.97 3.29
N ALA A 14 3.08 -11.41 2.08
CA ALA A 14 4.35 -11.26 1.36
C ALA A 14 5.26 -10.22 2.04
N GLU A 15 6.55 -10.53 2.12
CA GLU A 15 7.56 -9.56 2.51
C GLU A 15 7.77 -8.53 1.40
N PHE A 16 7.84 -7.26 1.79
CA PHE A 16 8.16 -6.18 0.89
C PHE A 16 9.03 -5.14 1.60
N GLU A 17 9.81 -4.42 0.79
CA GLU A 17 10.63 -3.33 1.30
C GLU A 17 9.78 -2.08 1.48
N CYS A 18 9.61 -1.67 2.74
CA CYS A 18 9.01 -0.40 3.12
C CYS A 18 10.12 0.62 3.37
N LYS A 19 10.07 1.73 2.63
CA LYS A 19 10.97 2.88 2.81
C LYS A 19 10.19 4.07 3.36
N SER A 20 9.43 3.88 4.45
CA SER A 20 8.64 4.97 5.07
C SER A 20 9.50 6.18 5.46
N GLY A 21 10.74 5.95 5.90
CA GLY A 21 11.73 7.01 6.18
C GLY A 21 12.22 7.77 4.94
N THR A 22 11.90 7.30 3.73
CA THR A 22 12.12 8.01 2.47
C THR A 22 10.97 7.65 1.52
N VAL A 23 9.76 8.07 1.87
CA VAL A 23 8.50 7.65 1.21
C VAL A 23 8.53 7.83 -0.31
N LEU A 24 9.25 8.86 -0.80
CA LEU A 24 9.46 9.12 -2.23
C LEU A 24 10.12 7.95 -2.99
N LEU A 25 10.85 7.08 -2.29
CA LEU A 25 11.50 5.89 -2.82
C LEU A 25 10.76 4.60 -2.45
N CYS A 26 9.63 4.69 -1.75
CA CYS A 26 8.87 3.51 -1.34
C CYS A 26 8.08 2.96 -2.54
N GLN A 27 7.98 1.64 -2.62
CA GLN A 27 7.25 0.95 -3.68
C GLN A 27 5.75 1.35 -3.73
N CYS A 28 5.18 1.77 -2.59
CA CYS A 28 3.80 2.25 -2.54
C CYS A 28 3.60 3.62 -3.21
N GLN A 29 4.65 4.46 -3.29
CA GLN A 29 4.53 5.81 -3.84
C GLN A 29 4.27 5.84 -5.35
N ALA A 30 4.64 4.76 -6.05
CA ALA A 30 4.33 4.60 -7.47
C ALA A 30 2.84 4.32 -7.73
N VAL A 31 2.06 3.95 -6.71
CA VAL A 31 0.64 3.67 -6.83
C VAL A 31 -0.16 4.94 -6.51
N VAL A 32 -0.82 5.50 -7.53
CA VAL A 32 -1.61 6.71 -7.39
C VAL A 32 -3.02 6.34 -6.91
N LEU A 33 -3.30 6.58 -5.64
CA LEU A 33 -4.60 6.32 -5.03
C LEU A 33 -5.36 7.64 -4.84
N THR A 34 -6.66 7.62 -5.13
CA THR A 34 -7.57 8.73 -4.79
C THR A 34 -7.82 8.80 -3.29
N SER A 35 -8.32 9.94 -2.79
CA SER A 35 -8.66 10.09 -1.37
C SER A 35 -9.62 9.00 -0.88
N MET A 36 -10.64 8.66 -1.68
CA MET A 36 -11.60 7.60 -1.36
C MET A 36 -10.93 6.22 -1.26
N GLN A 37 -10.01 5.90 -2.16
CA GLN A 37 -9.23 4.66 -2.11
C GLN A 37 -8.33 4.62 -0.88
N LEU A 38 -7.68 5.74 -0.54
CA LEU A 38 -6.85 5.85 0.66
C LEU A 38 -7.67 5.66 1.94
N GLU A 39 -8.83 6.31 2.05
CA GLU A 39 -9.74 6.13 3.18
C GLU A 39 -10.23 4.67 3.30
N TYR A 40 -10.56 4.04 2.17
CA TYR A 40 -10.96 2.63 2.13
C TYR A 40 -9.85 1.69 2.65
N ILE A 41 -8.60 1.96 2.27
CA ILE A 41 -7.43 1.19 2.70
C ILE A 41 -7.15 1.44 4.18
N ALA A 42 -7.09 2.70 4.61
CA ALA A 42 -6.81 3.09 5.99
C ALA A 42 -7.87 2.58 6.98
N ALA A 43 -9.12 2.44 6.55
CA ALA A 43 -10.18 1.85 7.39
C ALA A 43 -10.04 0.33 7.61
N ARG A 44 -9.22 -0.37 6.82
CA ARG A 44 -9.07 -1.84 6.83
C ARG A 44 -7.69 -2.31 7.25
N TYR A 45 -6.67 -1.50 7.03
CA TYR A 45 -5.28 -1.86 7.26
C TYR A 45 -4.57 -0.73 8.00
N ASP A 46 -4.02 -1.05 9.16
CA ASP A 46 -3.27 -0.13 10.03
C ASP A 46 -1.76 -0.09 9.71
N ASP A 47 -1.31 -0.90 8.74
CA ASP A 47 0.09 -0.98 8.34
C ASP A 47 0.25 -0.88 6.80
N CYS A 48 1.49 -0.77 6.34
CA CYS A 48 1.81 -0.63 4.93
C CYS A 48 1.44 -1.91 4.16
N LEU A 49 0.84 -1.73 2.99
CA LEU A 49 0.59 -2.80 2.03
C LEU A 49 1.67 -2.84 0.95
N CYS A 50 1.94 -4.03 0.43
CA CYS A 50 2.82 -4.16 -0.72
C CYS A 50 2.18 -3.55 -1.98
N ARG A 51 3.02 -3.19 -2.96
CA ARG A 51 2.59 -2.57 -4.22
C ARG A 51 1.48 -3.38 -4.92
N ALA A 52 1.65 -4.69 -5.05
CA ALA A 52 0.66 -5.54 -5.71
C ALA A 52 -0.71 -5.51 -5.01
N CYS A 53 -0.72 -5.45 -3.68
CA CYS A 53 -1.97 -5.33 -2.91
C CYS A 53 -2.62 -3.97 -3.07
N LEU A 54 -1.82 -2.89 -3.15
CA LEU A 54 -2.33 -1.54 -3.40
C LEU A 54 -2.94 -1.41 -4.81
N GLU A 55 -2.27 -1.94 -5.83
CA GLU A 55 -2.76 -1.95 -7.22
C GLU A 55 -4.06 -2.78 -7.34
N ALA A 56 -4.13 -3.93 -6.67
CA ALA A 56 -5.36 -4.73 -6.63
C ALA A 56 -6.51 -3.99 -5.92
N LEU A 57 -6.25 -3.37 -4.76
CA LEU A 57 -7.27 -2.57 -4.06
C LEU A 57 -7.72 -1.36 -4.87
N GLN A 58 -6.80 -0.71 -5.58
CA GLN A 58 -7.12 0.38 -6.48
C GLN A 58 -8.16 -0.06 -7.52
N ALA A 59 -7.91 -1.19 -8.18
CA ALA A 59 -8.82 -1.77 -9.17
C ALA A 59 -10.14 -2.22 -8.54
N GLU A 60 -10.12 -2.85 -7.36
CA GLU A 60 -11.32 -3.31 -6.65
C GLU A 60 -12.23 -2.14 -6.24
N VAL A 61 -11.67 -1.05 -5.71
CA VAL A 61 -12.45 0.13 -5.31
C VAL A 61 -13.02 0.87 -6.53
N GLU A 62 -12.27 0.88 -7.64
CA GLU A 62 -12.73 1.49 -8.90
C GLU A 62 -13.85 0.68 -9.56
N GLN A 63 -13.78 -0.65 -9.47
CA GLN A 63 -14.80 -1.57 -9.99
C GLN A 63 -16.00 -1.77 -9.05
N GLY A 64 -15.79 -1.61 -7.74
CA GLY A 64 -16.79 -1.82 -6.69
C GLY A 64 -17.77 -0.65 -6.49
N ARG A 65 -17.79 0.35 -7.38
CA ARG A 65 -18.82 1.39 -7.42
C ARG A 65 -20.12 0.88 -8.07
N GLN A 66 -20.56 -0.33 -7.67
CA GLN A 66 -21.84 -0.93 -8.06
C GLN A 66 -22.91 -0.55 -7.04
#